data_AF-A0A317GV04-F1
#
_entry.id   AF-A0A317GV04-F1
#
_cell.length_a   1.000
_cell.length_b   1.000
_cell.length_c   1.000
_cell.angle_alpha   90.00
_cell.angle_beta   90.00
_cell.angle_gamma   90.00
#
_symmetry.space_group_name_H-M   'P 1'
#
loop_
_entity.id
_entity.type
_entity.pdbx_description
1 polymer ?
#
loop_
_entity_poly.entity_id
_entity_poly.type
_entity_poly.pdbx_seq_one_letter_code
_entity_poly.pdbx_strand_id
1 'polypeptide(L)'
;MADNDIAYFVKYNRSKAGMTQEELAERAGVGLRFIRDLEQGKETLRIDKVNQVLALFGYKMVPGIGRLLDPYEVLLNHSNIAVHLYLKNRTELYGIILGPANEDREIKAWRFVSNNNAKQYKESEDPALVQIINHADIDKIENQ
;
A
#
# COMPACT_ATOMS: atom_id res chain seq x y z
N MET A 1 -13.89 5.14 -3.75
CA MET A 1 -14.45 3.84 -3.29
C MET A 1 -13.31 3.16 -2.57
N ALA A 2 -13.46 2.84 -1.28
CA ALA A 2 -12.42 2.09 -0.59
C ALA A 2 -12.40 0.68 -1.20
N ASP A 3 -11.28 0.29 -1.80
CA ASP A 3 -11.07 -1.07 -2.31
C ASP A 3 -11.29 -2.06 -1.16
N ASN A 4 -12.31 -2.92 -1.30
CA ASN A 4 -12.49 -4.04 -0.39
C ASN A 4 -11.63 -5.18 -0.92
N ASP A 5 -10.31 -5.11 -0.65
CA ASP A 5 -9.30 -6.05 -1.15
C ASP A 5 -9.69 -7.52 -0.88
N ILE A 6 -10.33 -7.76 0.27
CA ILE A 6 -10.84 -9.08 0.66
C ILE A 6 -11.96 -9.56 -0.27
N ALA A 7 -12.92 -8.69 -0.63
CA ALA A 7 -14.00 -9.04 -1.55
C ALA A 7 -13.47 -9.43 -2.94
N TYR A 8 -12.54 -8.63 -3.48
CA TYR A 8 -11.89 -8.93 -4.76
C TYR A 8 -11.08 -10.22 -4.69
N PHE A 9 -10.30 -10.40 -3.64
CA PHE A 9 -9.50 -11.60 -3.41
C PHE A 9 -10.37 -12.86 -3.40
N VAL A 10 -11.47 -12.86 -2.65
CA VAL A 10 -12.38 -14.01 -2.55
C VAL A 10 -13.03 -14.30 -3.90
N LYS A 11 -13.55 -13.28 -4.58
CA LYS A 11 -14.20 -13.43 -5.89
C LYS A 11 -13.24 -13.97 -6.95
N TYR A 12 -12.00 -13.47 -6.96
CA TYR A 12 -10.95 -13.93 -7.86
C TYR A 12 -10.61 -15.41 -7.64
N ASN A 13 -10.33 -15.81 -6.40
CA ASN A 13 -9.96 -17.19 -6.08
C ASN A 13 -11.10 -18.18 -6.31
N ARG A 14 -12.35 -17.78 -5.99
CA ARG A 14 -13.54 -18.56 -6.32
C ARG A 14 -13.64 -18.83 -7.83
N SER A 15 -13.49 -17.77 -8.63
CA SER A 15 -13.61 -17.85 -10.10
C SER A 15 -12.48 -18.69 -10.70
N LYS A 16 -11.24 -18.52 -10.21
CA LYS A 16 -10.07 -19.31 -10.59
C LYS A 16 -10.24 -20.81 -10.29
N ALA A 17 -10.93 -21.13 -9.20
CA ALA A 17 -11.23 -22.51 -8.82
C ALA A 17 -12.47 -23.09 -9.53
N GLY A 18 -13.13 -22.34 -10.43
CA GLY A 18 -14.31 -22.79 -11.16
C GLY A 18 -15.55 -22.99 -10.29
N MET A 19 -15.62 -22.37 -9.12
CA MET A 19 -16.73 -22.53 -8.18
C MET A 19 -17.81 -21.46 -8.37
N THR A 20 -19.07 -21.87 -8.27
CA THR A 20 -20.23 -21.00 -8.05
C THR A 20 -20.21 -20.39 -6.64
N GLN A 21 -21.02 -19.36 -6.40
CA GLN A 21 -21.13 -18.76 -5.05
C GLN A 21 -21.75 -19.75 -4.06
N GLU A 22 -22.69 -20.58 -4.55
CA GLU A 22 -23.35 -21.67 -3.85
C GLU A 22 -22.34 -22.72 -3.39
N GLU A 23 -21.48 -23.22 -4.29
CA GLU A 23 -20.43 -24.19 -3.94
C GLU A 23 -19.41 -23.63 -2.96
N LEU A 24 -19.02 -22.35 -3.11
CA LEU A 24 -18.12 -21.71 -2.15
C LEU A 24 -18.76 -21.63 -0.75
N ALA A 25 -20.05 -21.25 -0.69
CA ALA A 25 -20.78 -21.15 0.56
C ALA A 25 -20.86 -22.51 1.27
N GLU A 26 -21.22 -23.56 0.52
CA GLU A 26 -21.30 -24.93 1.03
C GLU A 26 -19.94 -25.42 1.55
N ARG A 27 -18.88 -25.28 0.76
CA ARG A 27 -17.53 -25.71 1.16
C ARG A 27 -17.01 -24.94 2.37
N ALA A 28 -17.34 -23.65 2.50
CA ALA A 28 -16.87 -22.81 3.61
C ALA A 28 -17.71 -23.02 4.88
N GLY A 29 -18.83 -23.74 4.81
CA GLY A 29 -19.77 -23.88 5.91
C GLY A 29 -20.45 -22.56 6.29
N VAL A 30 -20.72 -21.70 5.29
CA VAL A 30 -21.40 -20.41 5.48
C VAL A 30 -22.65 -20.30 4.61
N GLY A 31 -23.56 -19.39 4.97
CA GLY A 31 -24.77 -19.18 4.15
C GLY A 31 -24.45 -18.47 2.84
N LEU A 32 -25.16 -18.82 1.75
CA LEU A 32 -25.02 -18.18 0.43
C LEU A 32 -25.12 -16.66 0.46
N ARG A 33 -26.03 -16.12 1.29
CA ARG A 33 -26.17 -14.67 1.48
C ARG A 33 -24.88 -14.03 1.99
N PHE A 34 -24.12 -14.73 2.84
CA PHE A 34 -22.84 -14.24 3.34
C PHE A 34 -21.80 -14.10 2.23
N ILE A 35 -21.69 -15.09 1.32
CA ILE A 35 -20.78 -14.99 0.17
C ILE A 35 -21.16 -13.82 -0.73
N ARG A 36 -22.45 -13.59 -0.99
CA ARG A 36 -22.92 -12.45 -1.78
C ARG A 36 -22.57 -11.12 -1.12
N ASP A 37 -22.89 -10.96 0.16
CA ASP A 37 -22.55 -9.77 0.95
C ASP A 37 -21.03 -9.53 0.94
N LEU A 38 -20.23 -10.59 1.11
CA LEU A 38 -18.77 -10.54 1.09
C LEU A 38 -18.22 -10.11 -0.27
N GLU A 39 -18.64 -10.75 -1.37
CA GLU A 39 -18.15 -10.41 -2.72
C GLU A 39 -18.66 -9.07 -3.24
N GLN A 40 -19.78 -8.56 -2.72
CA GLN A 40 -20.27 -7.21 -2.98
C GLN A 40 -19.57 -6.14 -2.13
N GLY A 41 -18.72 -6.56 -1.20
CA GLY A 41 -17.93 -5.65 -0.37
C GLY A 41 -18.74 -4.96 0.72
N LYS A 42 -19.76 -5.63 1.28
CA LYS A 42 -20.55 -5.10 2.39
C LYS A 42 -19.65 -4.56 3.50
N GLU A 43 -19.97 -3.36 3.97
CA GLU A 43 -19.16 -2.63 4.96
C GLU A 43 -18.95 -3.40 6.27
N THR A 44 -19.94 -4.22 6.67
CA THR A 44 -19.90 -4.97 7.92
C THR A 44 -20.09 -6.46 7.68
N LEU A 45 -19.11 -7.25 8.11
CA LEU A 45 -19.09 -8.71 8.05
C LEU A 45 -18.53 -9.26 9.35
N ARG A 46 -18.95 -10.48 9.72
CA ARG A 46 -18.38 -11.14 10.90
C ARG A 46 -17.03 -11.77 10.57
N ILE A 47 -16.00 -11.41 11.32
CA ILE A 47 -14.60 -11.84 11.10
C ILE A 47 -14.42 -13.35 11.13
N ASP A 48 -15.15 -14.06 11.99
CA ASP A 48 -15.13 -15.53 12.07
C ASP A 48 -15.52 -16.14 10.72
N LYS A 49 -16.57 -15.60 10.09
CA LYS A 49 -17.08 -16.07 8.80
C LYS A 49 -16.17 -15.70 7.64
N VAL A 50 -15.56 -14.52 7.68
CA VAL A 50 -14.53 -14.15 6.70
C VAL A 50 -13.36 -15.13 6.76
N ASN A 51 -12.88 -15.46 7.98
CA ASN A 51 -11.80 -16.42 8.15
C ASN A 51 -12.18 -17.85 7.75
N GLN A 52 -13.43 -18.28 7.90
CA GLN A 52 -13.90 -19.56 7.36
C GLN A 52 -13.75 -19.64 5.83
N VAL A 53 -14.14 -18.57 5.13
CA VAL A 53 -14.01 -18.51 3.67
C VAL A 53 -12.54 -18.44 3.24
N LEU A 54 -11.73 -17.60 3.91
CA LEU A 54 -10.30 -17.47 3.59
C LEU A 54 -9.53 -18.78 3.83
N ALA A 55 -9.91 -19.56 4.84
CA ALA A 55 -9.25 -20.83 5.15
C ALA A 55 -9.32 -21.85 4.01
N LEU A 56 -10.40 -21.83 3.21
CA LEU A 56 -10.50 -22.69 2.01
C LEU A 56 -9.42 -22.41 0.97
N PHE A 57 -8.91 -21.18 0.96
CA PHE A 57 -7.85 -20.76 0.06
C PHE A 57 -6.47 -20.80 0.75
N GLY A 58 -6.39 -21.21 2.02
CA GLY A 58 -5.16 -21.23 2.81
C GLY A 58 -4.79 -19.89 3.45
N TYR A 59 -5.74 -18.97 3.61
CA TYR A 59 -5.52 -17.62 4.15
C TYR A 59 -6.29 -17.39 5.44
N LYS A 60 -5.90 -16.34 6.17
CA LYS A 60 -6.62 -15.80 7.33
C LYS A 60 -6.42 -14.29 7.40
N MET A 61 -7.39 -13.57 7.95
CA MET A 61 -7.21 -12.16 8.28
C MET A 61 -6.22 -12.03 9.44
N VAL A 62 -5.28 -11.10 9.27
CA VAL A 62 -4.32 -10.67 10.26
C VAL A 62 -4.30 -9.14 10.28
N PRO A 63 -3.87 -8.51 11.38
CA PRO A 63 -3.50 -7.09 11.33
C PRO A 63 -2.46 -6.89 10.21
N GLY A 64 -2.83 -6.09 9.22
CA GLY A 64 -1.92 -5.58 8.20
C GLY A 64 -1.74 -4.08 8.39
N ILE A 65 -0.66 -3.52 7.84
CA ILE A 65 -0.46 -2.08 7.83
C ILE A 65 -1.51 -1.49 6.87
N GLY A 66 -2.60 -0.95 7.42
CA GLY A 66 -3.78 -0.46 6.69
C GLY A 66 -3.58 0.86 5.93
N ARG A 67 -2.35 1.14 5.48
CA ARG A 67 -1.74 2.44 5.10
C ARG A 67 -1.11 3.17 6.27
N LEU A 68 0.19 2.99 6.40
CA LEU A 68 1.16 4.07 6.55
C LEU A 68 2.40 3.52 5.86
N LEU A 69 2.80 4.19 4.80
CA LEU A 69 4.12 4.02 4.21
C LEU A 69 5.07 4.25 5.39
N ASP A 70 5.69 3.22 5.97
CA ASP A 70 6.35 3.42 7.26
C ASP A 70 7.61 4.30 7.05
N PRO A 71 7.81 5.39 7.81
CA PRO A 71 8.96 6.26 7.57
C PRO A 71 10.30 5.53 7.68
N TYR A 72 10.41 4.53 8.55
CA TYR A 72 11.63 3.74 8.68
C TYR A 72 11.79 2.75 7.52
N GLU A 73 10.70 2.15 7.02
CA GLU A 73 10.78 1.34 5.81
C GLU A 73 11.26 2.16 4.60
N VAL A 74 10.83 3.42 4.48
CA VAL A 74 11.35 4.32 3.44
C VAL A 74 12.83 4.60 3.64
N LEU A 75 13.23 4.91 4.86
CA LEU A 75 14.63 5.18 5.18
C LEU A 75 15.51 3.99 4.78
N LEU A 76 15.10 2.77 5.14
CA LEU A 76 15.87 1.56 4.91
C LEU A 76 15.93 1.15 3.44
N ASN A 77 14.83 1.34 2.69
CA ASN A 77 14.70 0.76 1.35
C ASN A 77 14.85 1.76 0.20
N HIS A 78 14.73 3.06 0.46
CA HIS A 78 14.64 4.08 -0.59
C HIS A 78 15.60 5.26 -0.41
N SER A 79 16.43 5.28 0.64
CA SER A 79 17.45 6.32 0.80
C SER A 79 18.61 6.15 -0.18
N ASN A 80 19.03 7.27 -0.77
CA ASN A 80 20.02 7.39 -1.84
C ASN A 80 19.70 6.55 -3.09
N ILE A 81 18.43 6.22 -3.30
CA ILE A 81 17.94 5.46 -4.44
C ILE A 81 17.04 6.36 -5.31
N ALA A 82 17.10 6.15 -6.63
CA ALA A 82 16.19 6.80 -7.56
C ALA A 82 14.78 6.22 -7.38
N VAL A 83 13.83 7.09 -7.12
CA VAL A 83 12.45 6.74 -6.82
C VAL A 83 11.48 7.55 -7.66
N HIS A 84 10.30 6.96 -7.83
CA HIS A 84 9.10 7.63 -8.26
C HIS A 84 8.16 7.82 -7.05
N LEU A 85 7.90 9.07 -6.68
CA LEU A 85 6.98 9.45 -5.61
C LEU A 85 5.62 9.81 -6.18
N TYR A 86 4.59 9.15 -5.67
CA TYR A 86 3.20 9.51 -5.90
C TYR A 86 2.70 10.27 -4.67
N LEU A 87 2.34 11.55 -4.85
CA LEU A 87 1.78 12.37 -3.80
C LEU A 87 0.25 12.29 -3.80
N LYS A 88 -0.37 12.50 -2.63
CA LYS A 88 -1.83 12.44 -2.45
C LYS A 88 -2.59 13.46 -3.30
N ASN A 89 -1.94 14.56 -3.67
CA ASN A 89 -2.49 15.58 -4.58
C ASN A 89 -2.39 15.19 -6.07
N ARG A 90 -2.01 13.93 -6.39
CA ARG A 90 -1.79 13.39 -7.74
C ARG A 90 -0.57 13.97 -8.46
N THR A 91 0.34 14.62 -7.74
CA THR A 91 1.64 15.02 -8.28
C THR A 91 2.58 13.83 -8.28
N GLU A 92 3.33 13.68 -9.37
CA GLU A 92 4.37 12.67 -9.54
C GLU A 92 5.75 13.35 -9.50
N LEU A 93 6.67 12.83 -8.70
CA LEU A 93 8.04 13.33 -8.61
C LEU A 93 9.05 12.22 -8.88
N TYR A 94 10.03 12.51 -9.72
CA TYR A 94 11.10 11.59 -10.09
C TYR A 94 12.43 12.15 -9.59
N GLY A 95 13.17 11.37 -8.80
CA GLY A 95 14.37 11.87 -8.14
C GLY A 95 14.95 10.92 -7.12
N ILE A 96 15.81 11.45 -6.24
CA ILE A 96 16.51 10.69 -5.22
C ILE A 96 16.06 11.18 -3.85
N ILE A 97 15.65 10.27 -2.97
CA ILE A 97 15.50 10.56 -1.55
C ILE A 97 16.88 10.51 -0.91
N LEU A 98 17.34 11.59 -0.30
CA LEU A 98 18.65 11.64 0.37
C LEU A 98 18.58 11.14 1.83
N GLY A 99 17.39 11.15 2.42
CA GLY A 99 17.14 10.76 3.81
C GLY A 99 16.18 11.70 4.52
N PRO A 100 16.05 11.59 5.85
CA PRO A 100 15.14 12.43 6.62
C PRO A 100 15.57 13.90 6.58
N ALA A 101 14.59 14.79 6.64
CA ALA A 101 14.81 16.24 6.73
C ALA A 101 14.97 16.73 8.18
N ASN A 102 14.43 15.99 9.14
CA ASN A 102 14.48 16.31 10.56
C ASN A 102 15.51 15.43 11.26
N GLU A 103 16.19 15.97 12.28
CA GLU A 103 17.12 15.24 13.16
C GLU A 103 16.42 14.63 14.39
N ASP A 104 15.10 14.79 14.51
CA ASP A 104 14.29 14.31 15.63
C ASP A 104 14.14 12.78 15.64
N ARG A 105 13.63 12.26 16.77
CA ARG A 105 13.30 10.82 16.95
C ARG A 105 12.21 10.29 16.01
N GLU A 106 11.54 11.15 15.24
CA GLU A 106 10.43 10.77 14.36
C GLU A 106 10.61 11.40 12.97
N ILE A 107 10.62 10.57 11.93
CA ILE A 107 10.81 11.00 10.54
C ILE A 107 9.47 11.52 10.00
N LYS A 108 9.39 12.82 9.75
CA LYS A 108 8.16 13.48 9.24
C LYS A 108 8.28 13.99 7.82
N ALA A 109 9.49 14.14 7.30
CA ALA A 109 9.73 14.67 5.97
C ALA A 109 11.06 14.16 5.39
N TRP A 110 11.17 14.26 4.07
CA TRP A 110 12.24 13.69 3.27
C TRP A 110 12.96 14.79 2.49
N ARG A 111 14.30 14.73 2.49
CA ARG A 111 15.13 15.49 1.56
C ARG A 111 15.10 14.78 0.23
N PHE A 112 14.62 15.47 -0.80
CA PHE A 112 14.43 14.91 -2.14
C PHE A 112 15.10 15.81 -3.18
N VAL A 113 15.79 15.22 -4.14
CA VAL A 113 16.39 15.93 -5.28
C VAL A 113 15.79 15.39 -6.55
N SER A 114 15.17 16.26 -7.36
CA SER A 114 14.58 15.87 -8.64
C SER A 114 15.65 15.42 -9.63
N ASN A 115 15.29 14.58 -10.59
CA ASN A 115 16.20 14.11 -11.64
C ASN A 115 16.87 15.26 -12.42
N ASN A 116 16.16 16.37 -12.65
CA ASN A 116 16.70 17.55 -13.33
C ASN A 116 17.85 18.20 -12.55
N ASN A 117 17.81 18.11 -11.21
CA ASN A 117 18.80 18.73 -10.33
C ASN A 117 19.87 17.74 -9.84
N ALA A 118 19.65 16.43 -10.04
CA ALA A 118 20.48 15.37 -9.46
C ALA A 118 21.95 15.44 -9.89
N LYS A 119 22.23 15.81 -11.15
CA LYS A 119 23.62 15.97 -11.63
C LYS A 119 24.32 17.15 -10.94
N GLN A 120 23.66 18.30 -10.92
CA GLN A 120 24.21 19.50 -10.31
C GLN A 120 24.43 19.32 -8.80
N TYR A 121 23.48 18.69 -8.11
CA TYR A 121 23.61 18.41 -6.68
C TYR A 121 24.80 17.50 -6.35
N LYS A 122 25.11 16.50 -7.19
CA LYS A 122 26.30 15.65 -7.00
C LYS A 122 27.63 16.40 -7.14
N GLU A 123 27.64 17.50 -7.90
CA GLU A 123 28.83 18.29 -8.18
C GLU A 123 29.02 19.43 -7.15
N SER A 124 27.93 20.07 -6.71
CA SER A 124 27.98 21.24 -5.83
C SER A 124 27.50 21.02 -4.40
N GLU A 125 26.77 19.93 -4.13
CA GLU A 125 26.06 19.67 -2.87
C GLU A 125 25.16 20.83 -2.40
N ASP A 126 24.69 21.67 -3.34
CA ASP A 126 23.93 22.88 -3.05
C ASP A 126 22.57 22.57 -2.38
N PRO A 127 22.33 23.04 -1.15
CA PRO A 127 21.06 22.84 -0.45
C PRO A 127 19.84 23.43 -1.18
N ALA A 128 20.03 24.46 -2.01
CA ALA A 128 18.93 25.08 -2.76
C ALA A 128 18.29 24.14 -3.79
N LEU A 129 18.98 23.05 -4.16
CA LEU A 129 18.49 22.04 -5.09
C LEU A 129 17.65 20.93 -4.39
N VAL A 130 17.62 20.94 -3.06
CA VAL A 130 16.92 19.96 -2.23
C VAL A 130 15.51 20.45 -1.91
N GLN A 131 14.52 19.61 -2.20
CA GLN A 131 13.13 19.82 -1.86
C GLN A 131 12.78 19.01 -0.61
N ILE A 132 11.92 19.58 0.25
CA ILE A 132 11.41 18.87 1.43
C ILE A 132 10.02 18.34 1.10
N ILE A 133 9.86 17.02 1.18
CA ILE A 133 8.58 16.34 0.97
C ILE A 133 8.07 15.84 2.30
N ASN A 134 6.93 16.35 2.77
CA ASN A 134 6.32 15.81 3.99
C ASN A 134 5.91 14.36 3.75
N HIS A 135 6.27 13.51 4.69
CA HIS A 135 5.97 12.08 4.62
C HIS A 135 4.45 11.83 4.57
N ALA A 136 3.67 12.63 5.29
CA ALA A 136 2.21 12.55 5.30
C ALA A 136 1.56 12.86 3.94
N ASP A 137 2.27 13.52 3.01
CA ASP A 137 1.78 13.87 1.68
C ASP A 137 2.06 12.77 0.64
N ILE A 138 2.88 11.78 0.99
CA ILE A 138 3.24 10.65 0.13
C ILE A 138 2.12 9.60 0.17
N ASP A 139 1.68 9.17 -1.01
CA ASP A 139 0.70 8.10 -1.19
C ASP A 139 1.40 6.76 -1.50
N LYS A 140 2.42 6.80 -2.37
CA LYS A 140 3.18 5.61 -2.79
C LYS A 140 4.61 5.97 -3.18
N ILE A 141 5.54 5.04 -3.00
CA ILE A 141 6.93 5.11 -3.48
C ILE A 141 7.21 3.87 -4.32
N GLU A 142 7.80 4.06 -5.49
CA GLU A 142 8.31 2.98 -6.34
C GLU A 142 9.78 3.22 -6.66
N ASN A 143 10.55 2.14 -6.85
CA ASN A 143 11.92 2.24 -7.34
C ASN A 143 11.90 2.49 -8.84
N GLN A 144 12.78 3.38 -9.32
CA GLN A 144 12.98 3.66 -10.73
C GLN A 144 13.79 2.57 -11.43
#